data_AF-A0A3R7KFB3-F1
#
_entry.id   AF-A0A3R7KFB3-F1
#
_cell.length_a   1.000
_cell.length_b   1.000
_cell.length_c   1.000
_cell.angle_alpha   90.00
_cell.angle_beta   90.00
_cell.angle_gamma   90.00
#
_symmetry.space_group_name_H-M   'P 1'
#
loop_
_entity.id
_entity.type
_entity.pdbx_description
1 polymer ?
#
loop_
_entity_poly.entity_id
_entity_poly.type
_entity_poly.pdbx_seq_one_letter_code
_entity_poly.pdbx_strand_id
1 'polypeptide(L)'
;MIRRPGFPYEHGKRSFGLLKYKTMHDAEYRIVDFLPGQGKFKGGLGAFVCETKNGIRFNATPKTTYENRLALWGKREQLHGKYLTVQYQELSSQDVPRFPIAKAVRGASEKEFL
;
A
#
# COMPACT_ATOMS: atom_id res chain seq x y z
N MET A 1 -16.08 16.26 0.21
CA MET A 1 -15.70 16.63 1.59
C MET A 1 -16.94 16.56 2.45
N ILE A 2 -16.85 15.98 3.65
CA ILE A 2 -17.97 15.92 4.60
C ILE A 2 -17.67 16.91 5.73
N ARG A 3 -18.60 17.83 6.00
CA ARG A 3 -18.47 18.85 7.04
C ARG A 3 -19.44 18.58 8.18
N ARG A 4 -18.99 18.75 9.43
CA ARG A 4 -19.85 18.68 10.61
C ARG A 4 -20.59 20.02 10.78
N PRO A 5 -21.93 20.06 10.71
CA PRO A 5 -22.67 21.31 10.91
C PRO A 5 -22.39 21.93 12.28
N GLY A 6 -22.27 23.27 12.33
CA GLY A 6 -22.02 24.03 13.57
C GLY A 6 -20.60 23.91 14.15
N PHE A 7 -19.69 23.19 13.50
CA PHE A 7 -18.31 23.05 13.98
C PHE A 7 -17.46 24.27 13.59
N PRO A 8 -16.69 24.86 14.52
CA PRO A 8 -15.90 26.06 14.24
C PRO A 8 -14.74 25.78 13.28
N TYR A 9 -14.24 26.84 12.65
CA TYR A 9 -13.03 26.76 11.85
C TYR A 9 -11.79 26.61 12.74
N GLU A 10 -11.01 25.58 12.48
CA GLU A 10 -9.82 25.23 13.26
C GLU A 10 -8.57 25.38 12.40
N HIS A 11 -7.92 26.55 12.49
CA HIS A 11 -6.72 26.85 11.71
C HIS A 11 -5.49 26.06 12.22
N GLY A 12 -4.64 25.61 11.29
CA GLY A 12 -3.33 25.05 11.60
C GLY A 12 -3.33 23.66 12.25
N LYS A 13 -4.50 23.02 12.41
CA LYS A 13 -4.59 21.70 13.07
C LYS A 13 -5.51 20.73 12.34
N ARG A 14 -5.36 19.44 12.64
CA ARG A 14 -6.28 18.40 12.18
C ARG A 14 -7.64 18.64 12.84
N SER A 15 -8.65 18.93 12.03
CA SER A 15 -10.02 19.17 12.50
C SER A 15 -10.89 17.94 12.28
N PHE A 16 -11.70 17.59 13.28
CA PHE A 16 -12.74 16.57 13.17
C PHE A 16 -14.00 17.09 12.43
N GLY A 17 -14.10 18.42 12.23
CA GLY A 17 -15.20 19.04 11.50
C GLY A 17 -15.10 18.95 9.98
N LEU A 18 -13.98 18.46 9.43
CA LEU A 18 -13.71 18.40 8.00
C LEU A 18 -13.09 17.05 7.60
N LEU A 19 -13.92 16.16 7.06
CA LEU A 19 -13.52 14.80 6.68
C LEU A 19 -13.39 14.66 5.15
N LYS A 20 -12.37 13.91 4.73
CA LYS A 20 -12.18 13.50 3.33
C LYS A 20 -12.81 12.12 3.15
N TYR A 21 -13.85 12.05 2.32
CA TYR A 21 -14.36 10.78 1.82
C TYR A 21 -13.67 10.47 0.50
N LYS A 22 -13.11 9.26 0.38
CA LYS A 22 -12.42 8.78 -0.82
C LYS A 22 -12.82 7.33 -1.06
N THR A 23 -13.19 7.03 -2.29
CA THR A 23 -13.35 5.65 -2.74
C THR A 23 -11.98 5.03 -2.94
N MET A 24 -11.85 3.76 -2.57
CA MET A 24 -10.65 2.98 -2.78
C MET A 24 -10.98 1.86 -3.79
N HIS A 25 -10.05 1.57 -4.67
CA HIS A 25 -10.12 0.48 -5.63
C HIS A 25 -9.04 -0.54 -5.32
N ASP A 26 -9.34 -1.81 -5.57
CA ASP A 26 -8.40 -2.91 -5.42
C ASP A 26 -8.14 -3.52 -6.80
N ALA A 27 -6.88 -3.81 -7.12
CA ALA A 27 -6.49 -4.58 -8.30
C ALA A 27 -5.24 -5.42 -8.02
N GLU A 28 -4.99 -6.40 -8.88
CA GLU A 28 -3.88 -7.34 -8.70
C GLU A 28 -2.74 -7.04 -9.66
N TYR A 29 -1.52 -7.07 -9.13
CA TYR A 29 -0.30 -6.81 -9.88
C TYR A 29 0.75 -7.86 -9.57
N ARG A 30 1.61 -8.17 -10.56
CA ARG A 30 2.68 -9.14 -10.38
C ARG A 30 3.82 -8.50 -9.59
N ILE A 31 4.33 -9.20 -8.58
CA ILE A 31 5.53 -8.80 -7.86
C ILE A 31 6.75 -9.14 -8.71
N VAL A 32 7.57 -8.13 -8.99
CA VAL A 32 8.79 -8.26 -9.80
C VAL A 32 10.07 -7.95 -9.02
N ASP A 33 9.96 -7.24 -7.90
CA ASP A 33 11.12 -6.93 -7.05
C ASP A 33 10.68 -6.46 -5.64
N PHE A 34 11.63 -6.20 -4.75
CA PHE A 34 11.41 -5.76 -3.39
C PHE A 34 12.41 -4.68 -2.98
N LEU A 35 11.92 -3.62 -2.34
CA LEU A 35 12.77 -2.56 -1.81
C LEU A 35 13.03 -2.77 -0.31
N PRO A 36 14.30 -2.66 0.13
CA PRO A 36 14.63 -2.73 1.54
C PRO A 36 14.04 -1.54 2.30
N GLY A 37 13.59 -1.78 3.52
CA GLY A 37 13.16 -0.72 4.42
C GLY A 37 14.33 0.18 4.83
N GLN A 38 14.06 1.46 5.02
CA GLN A 38 15.03 2.45 5.47
C GLN A 38 14.68 2.96 6.89
N GLY A 39 15.68 3.51 7.59
CA GLY A 39 15.53 4.06 8.94
C GLY A 39 14.99 3.03 9.93
N LYS A 40 13.81 3.29 10.50
CA LYS A 40 13.13 2.37 11.44
C LYS A 40 12.89 0.99 10.84
N PHE A 41 12.72 0.87 9.52
CA PHE A 41 12.39 -0.39 8.85
C PHE A 41 13.62 -1.14 8.29
N LYS A 42 14.84 -0.75 8.68
CA LYS A 42 16.06 -1.39 8.20
C LYS A 42 16.05 -2.89 8.52
N GLY A 43 16.38 -3.71 7.52
CA GLY A 43 16.36 -5.18 7.64
C GLY A 43 14.99 -5.82 7.35
N GLY A 44 13.95 -5.03 7.14
CA GLY A 44 12.61 -5.50 6.75
C GLY A 44 12.19 -5.00 5.37
N LEU A 45 10.98 -5.38 4.97
CA LEU A 45 10.40 -4.99 3.69
C LEU A 45 9.96 -3.52 3.74
N GLY A 46 10.54 -2.72 2.82
CA GLY A 46 10.17 -1.33 2.61
C GLY A 46 8.93 -1.22 1.74
N ALA A 47 9.01 -1.75 0.52
CA ALA A 47 7.93 -1.78 -0.45
C ALA A 47 8.06 -3.00 -1.39
N PHE A 48 6.93 -3.47 -1.90
CA PHE A 48 6.90 -4.37 -3.05
C PHE A 48 7.06 -3.55 -4.32
N VAL A 49 7.82 -4.06 -5.29
CA VAL A 49 7.85 -3.53 -6.65
C VAL A 49 6.93 -4.39 -7.49
N CYS A 50 5.88 -3.77 -8.01
CA CYS A 50 4.88 -4.39 -8.84
C CYS A 50 4.96 -3.85 -10.26
N GLU A 51 4.52 -4.66 -11.22
CA GLU A 51 4.48 -4.30 -12.63
C GLU A 51 3.03 -4.24 -13.13
N THR A 52 2.72 -3.17 -13.85
CA THR A 52 1.45 -3.01 -14.58
C THR A 52 1.43 -3.84 -15.86
N LYS A 53 0.27 -4.02 -16.49
CA LYS A 53 0.17 -4.71 -17.80
C LYS A 53 1.02 -4.06 -18.90
N ASN A 54 1.31 -2.77 -18.76
CA ASN A 54 2.10 -1.98 -19.70
C ASN A 54 3.61 -2.03 -19.41
N GLY A 55 4.06 -2.85 -18.45
CA GLY A 55 5.49 -2.98 -18.08
C GLY A 55 6.01 -1.86 -17.17
N ILE A 56 5.13 -0.95 -16.72
CA ILE A 56 5.53 0.14 -15.82
C ILE A 56 5.59 -0.39 -14.40
N ARG A 57 6.73 -0.16 -13.74
CA ARG A 57 6.99 -0.58 -12.36
C ARG A 57 6.59 0.51 -11.37
N PHE A 58 5.99 0.09 -10.26
CA PHE A 58 5.63 0.99 -9.16
C PHE A 58 5.81 0.31 -7.81
N ASN A 59 5.90 1.13 -6.77
CA ASN A 59 6.19 0.65 -5.42
C ASN A 59 4.92 0.65 -4.59
N ALA A 60 4.55 -0.49 -4.00
CA ALA A 60 3.42 -0.63 -3.10
C ALA A 60 3.91 -0.89 -1.66
N THR A 61 3.54 -0.01 -0.73
CA THR A 61 3.94 -0.19 0.68
C THR A 61 3.07 -1.25 1.36
N PRO A 62 3.64 -2.22 2.09
CA PRO A 62 2.87 -3.22 2.83
C PRO A 62 2.07 -2.59 3.97
N LYS A 63 0.78 -2.92 4.05
CA LYS A 63 -0.09 -2.59 5.18
C LYS A 63 0.05 -3.66 6.27
N THR A 64 1.17 -3.65 6.96
CA THR A 64 1.49 -4.66 7.97
C THR A 64 2.28 -4.09 9.13
N THR A 65 2.37 -4.85 10.22
CA THR A 65 3.12 -4.52 11.43
C THR A 65 4.64 -4.50 11.18
N TYR A 66 5.41 -3.98 12.13
CA TYR A 66 6.87 -3.96 12.04
C TYR A 66 7.47 -5.37 11.96
N GLU A 67 6.99 -6.28 12.79
CA GLU A 67 7.47 -7.67 12.86
C GLU A 67 7.21 -8.41 11.54
N ASN A 68 6.01 -8.24 10.99
CA ASN A 68 5.67 -8.85 9.71
C ASN A 68 6.49 -8.28 8.54
N ARG A 69 6.94 -7.02 8.59
CA ARG A 69 7.89 -6.51 7.58
C ARG A 69 9.20 -7.28 7.57
N LEU A 70 9.71 -7.68 8.73
CA LEU A 70 10.92 -8.49 8.82
C LEU A 70 10.67 -9.89 8.28
N ALA A 71 9.55 -10.51 8.66
CA ALA A 71 9.16 -11.84 8.17
C ALA A 71 8.97 -11.88 6.64
N LEU A 72 8.27 -10.87 6.09
CA LEU A 72 8.06 -10.75 4.64
C LEU A 72 9.37 -10.54 3.88
N TRP A 73 10.33 -9.82 4.46
CA TRP A 73 11.66 -9.66 3.88
C TRP A 73 12.40 -11.00 3.76
N GLY A 74 12.33 -11.84 4.80
CA GLY A 74 12.89 -13.20 4.76
C GLY A 74 12.19 -14.13 3.77
N LYS A 75 10.89 -13.92 3.51
CA LYS A 75 10.10 -14.72 2.56
C LYS A 75 10.10 -14.18 1.13
N ARG A 76 10.86 -13.12 0.81
CA ARG A 76 10.79 -12.42 -0.49
C ARG A 76 10.94 -13.34 -1.70
N GLU A 77 11.83 -14.34 -1.64
CA GLU A 77 12.06 -15.28 -2.74
C GLU A 77 10.79 -16.08 -3.07
N GLN A 78 9.99 -16.44 -2.06
CA GLN A 78 8.73 -17.17 -2.22
C GLN A 78 7.58 -16.28 -2.70
N LEU A 79 7.73 -14.97 -2.59
CA LEU A 79 6.74 -13.98 -3.00
C LEU A 79 7.01 -13.45 -4.40
N HIS A 80 8.23 -13.60 -4.89
CA HIS A 80 8.63 -13.15 -6.21
C HIS A 80 7.77 -13.83 -7.30
N GLY A 81 7.25 -13.03 -8.24
CA GLY A 81 6.41 -13.50 -9.33
C GLY A 81 4.95 -13.80 -8.96
N LYS A 82 4.56 -13.76 -7.67
CA LYS A 82 3.15 -13.90 -7.26
C LYS A 82 2.36 -12.62 -7.52
N TYR A 83 1.03 -12.75 -7.50
CA TYR A 83 0.12 -11.62 -7.61
C TYR A 83 -0.15 -11.01 -6.23
N LEU A 84 -0.09 -9.69 -6.16
CA LEU A 84 -0.33 -8.87 -4.99
C LEU A 84 -1.58 -8.03 -5.20
N THR A 85 -2.52 -8.11 -4.28
CA THR A 85 -3.67 -7.21 -4.23
C THR A 85 -3.21 -5.86 -3.71
N VAL A 86 -3.27 -4.85 -4.57
CA VAL A 86 -2.92 -3.47 -4.28
C VAL A 86 -4.20 -2.63 -4.22
N GLN A 87 -4.38 -1.96 -3.09
CA GLN A 87 -5.41 -0.94 -2.91
C GLN A 87 -4.87 0.44 -3.29
N TYR A 88 -5.65 1.21 -4.03
CA TYR A 88 -5.27 2.53 -4.52
C TYR A 88 -6.48 3.45 -4.62
N GLN A 89 -6.26 4.75 -4.82
CA GLN A 89 -7.35 5.73 -4.94
C GLN A 89 -7.77 5.93 -6.39
N GLU A 90 -6.82 6.13 -7.29
CA GLU A 90 -7.05 6.40 -8.70
C GLU A 90 -5.84 5.87 -9.50
N LEU A 91 -6.02 5.71 -10.81
CA LEU A 91 -4.93 5.39 -11.74
C LEU A 91 -4.36 6.68 -12.33
N SER A 92 -3.06 6.71 -12.59
CA SER A 92 -2.44 7.78 -13.37
C SER A 92 -2.79 7.65 -14.86
N SER A 93 -2.43 8.65 -15.67
CA SER A 93 -2.56 8.58 -17.13
C SER A 93 -1.80 7.42 -17.78
N GLN A 94 -0.83 6.84 -17.06
CA GLN A 94 -0.04 5.69 -17.48
C GLN A 94 -0.54 4.37 -16.85
N ASP A 95 -1.75 4.35 -16.29
CA ASP A 95 -2.33 3.17 -15.64
C ASP A 95 -1.60 2.75 -14.35
N VAL A 96 -0.88 3.68 -13.73
CA VAL A 96 -0.13 3.40 -12.48
C VAL A 96 -0.99 3.76 -11.27
N PRO A 97 -1.19 2.83 -10.31
CA PRO A 97 -1.92 3.11 -9.06
C PRO A 97 -1.36 4.28 -8.25
N ARG A 98 -2.23 5.23 -7.88
CA ARG A 98 -1.88 6.34 -6.97
C ARG A 98 -2.18 5.98 -5.53
N PHE A 99 -1.20 6.27 -4.66
CA PHE A 99 -1.19 5.88 -3.25
C PHE A 99 -1.37 4.36 -3.06
N PRO A 100 -0.54 3.53 -3.72
CA PRO A 100 -0.66 2.08 -3.68
C PRO A 100 -0.30 1.52 -2.29
N ILE A 101 -1.21 0.72 -1.77
CA ILE A 101 -1.05 0.00 -0.51
C ILE A 101 -1.20 -1.50 -0.80
N ALA A 102 -0.16 -2.27 -0.48
CA ALA A 102 -0.19 -3.72 -0.62
C ALA A 102 -1.01 -4.33 0.52
N LYS A 103 -2.10 -5.02 0.16
CA LYS A 103 -3.04 -5.65 1.12
C LYS A 103 -2.68 -7.10 1.42
N ALA A 104 -2.58 -7.93 0.39
CA ALA A 104 -2.37 -9.36 0.53
C ALA A 104 -1.78 -9.96 -0.75
N VAL A 105 -0.95 -10.99 -0.61
CA VAL A 105 -0.53 -11.82 -1.74
C VAL A 105 -1.59 -12.88 -2.00
N ARG A 106 -1.91 -13.11 -3.27
CA ARG A 106 -2.90 -14.09 -3.71
C ARG A 106 -2.55 -15.48 -3.15
N GLY A 107 -3.51 -16.09 -2.46
CA GLY A 107 -3.37 -17.41 -1.85
C GLY A 107 -2.66 -17.43 -0.50
N ALA A 108 -2.22 -16.28 0.04
CA ALA A 108 -1.73 -16.19 1.41
C ALA A 108 -2.91 -16.13 2.40
N SER A 109 -2.73 -16.68 3.60
CA SER A 109 -3.71 -16.53 4.67
C SER A 109 -3.66 -15.11 5.29
N GLU A 110 -4.78 -14.60 5.81
CA GLU A 110 -4.84 -13.25 6.40
C GLU A 110 -3.80 -13.05 7.53
N LYS A 111 -3.53 -14.10 8.31
CA LYS A 111 -2.55 -14.09 9.40
C LYS A 111 -1.09 -13.95 8.93
N GLU A 112 -0.81 -14.25 7.67
CA GLU A 112 0.55 -14.18 7.13
C GLU A 112 0.87 -12.79 6.56
N PHE A 113 -0.13 -11.93 6.37
CA PHE A 113 0.02 -10.62 5.72
C PHE A 113 -0.38 -9.42 6.59
N LEU A 114 -1.25 -9.61 7.59
CA LEU A 114 -1.63 -8.60 8.59
C LEU A 114 -0.75 -8.70 9.83
#